data_AF-A0A7W1W067-F1
#
_entry.id   AF-A0A7W1W067-F1
#
_cell.length_a   1.000
_cell.length_b   1.000
_cell.length_c   1.000
_cell.angle_alpha   90.00
_cell.angle_beta   90.00
_cell.angle_gamma   90.00
#
_symmetry.space_group_name_H-M   'P 1'
#
loop_
_entity.id
_entity.type
_entity.pdbx_description
1 polymer ?
#
loop_
_entity_poly.entity_id
_entity_poly.type
_entity_poly.pdbx_seq_one_letter_code
_entity_poly.pdbx_strand_id
1 'polypeptide(L)'
;MSTDIKCPNCGAGFDVENVISAELDQKYQKEYQKRLQDSLSKMDSEKKKLEEDQRTFEEKRKKENEMFLQKIAQERKKMESDIHEQLHKTISSDFENKITLLESANRNNEEKLKMSRQKELEFLRKEQDLMAKEQQIEINIQKQLIDERRRLSEQIRDEEMQKVALRETEFQLKMRELEKQLDDQKKLAEEMRRKAEQGSMQLQGEAQELLLEEILRENFPFDLITEVGKGVEGADCMQIVRSSSGQEYGKIIFESKRAKGWNNNWVEKLRNDMRSKQADLAILVT
;
A
#
# COMPACT_ATOMS: atom_id res chain seq x y z
N MET A 1 -126.34 -53.13 115.09
CA MET A 1 -127.56 -53.48 115.84
C MET A 1 -128.72 -52.98 115.00
N SER A 2 -129.41 -53.90 114.33
CA SER A 2 -130.34 -53.63 113.23
C SER A 2 -131.71 -53.20 113.75
N THR A 3 -132.12 -51.98 113.44
CA THR A 3 -133.50 -51.51 113.65
C THR A 3 -134.33 -51.83 112.40
N ASP A 4 -134.96 -52.99 112.38
CA ASP A 4 -135.92 -53.38 111.33
C ASP A 4 -137.24 -52.65 111.51
N ILE A 5 -137.57 -51.73 110.58
CA ILE A 5 -138.89 -51.08 110.49
C ILE A 5 -139.65 -51.72 109.33
N LYS A 6 -140.85 -52.25 109.61
CA LYS A 6 -141.69 -52.95 108.61
C LYS A 6 -142.56 -51.98 107.82
N CYS A 7 -142.60 -52.16 106.50
CA CYS A 7 -143.47 -51.41 105.60
C CYS A 7 -144.96 -51.78 105.81
N PRO A 8 -145.87 -50.81 106.02
CA PRO A 8 -147.29 -51.08 106.25
C PRO A 8 -148.05 -51.64 105.04
N ASN A 9 -147.43 -51.69 103.85
CA ASN A 9 -148.09 -52.12 102.62
C ASN A 9 -147.67 -53.53 102.14
N CYS A 10 -146.54 -54.07 102.60
CA CYS A 10 -146.06 -55.38 102.10
C CYS A 10 -145.21 -56.19 103.09
N GLY A 11 -144.99 -55.71 104.32
CA GLY A 11 -144.43 -56.52 105.42
C GLY A 11 -142.94 -56.91 105.33
N ALA A 12 -142.22 -56.53 104.27
CA ALA A 12 -140.77 -56.76 104.16
C ALA A 12 -139.97 -55.81 105.07
N GLY A 13 -138.96 -56.34 105.77
CA GLY A 13 -137.97 -55.56 106.53
C GLY A 13 -136.78 -55.18 105.65
N PHE A 14 -136.34 -53.94 105.73
CA PHE A 14 -135.18 -53.43 104.99
C PHE A 14 -134.26 -52.63 105.90
N ASP A 15 -132.97 -52.90 105.76
CA ASP A 15 -131.89 -52.29 106.54
C ASP A 15 -131.50 -50.93 105.93
N VAL A 16 -131.80 -49.86 106.66
CA VAL A 16 -131.68 -48.45 106.21
C VAL A 16 -130.23 -48.06 105.93
N GLU A 17 -129.27 -48.74 106.56
CA GLU A 17 -127.83 -48.44 106.45
C GLU A 17 -127.25 -48.85 105.09
N ASN A 18 -127.82 -49.87 104.44
CA ASN A 18 -127.40 -50.35 103.11
C ASN A 18 -127.94 -49.48 101.94
N VAL A 19 -129.03 -48.74 102.13
CA VAL A 19 -129.61 -47.89 101.08
C VAL A 19 -128.91 -46.52 101.03
N ILE A 20 -128.56 -45.97 102.19
CA ILE A 20 -127.87 -44.66 102.29
C ILE A 20 -126.39 -44.76 101.86
N SER A 21 -125.72 -45.88 102.17
CA SER A 21 -124.33 -46.13 101.74
C SER A 21 -124.22 -46.31 100.22
N ALA A 22 -125.16 -47.02 99.59
CA ALA A 22 -125.20 -47.19 98.13
C ALA A 22 -125.43 -45.86 97.36
N GLU A 23 -126.24 -44.93 97.90
CA GLU A 23 -126.43 -43.60 97.30
C GLU A 23 -125.20 -42.69 97.46
N LEU A 24 -124.50 -42.78 98.61
CA LEU A 24 -123.26 -42.04 98.85
C LEU A 24 -122.14 -42.54 97.93
N ASP A 25 -122.00 -43.86 97.78
CA ASP A 25 -121.00 -44.49 96.91
C ASP A 25 -121.26 -44.17 95.43
N GLN A 26 -122.52 -44.14 94.98
CA GLN A 26 -122.84 -43.69 93.61
C GLN A 26 -122.48 -42.22 93.36
N LYS A 27 -122.68 -41.33 94.33
CA LYS A 27 -122.26 -39.92 94.20
C LYS A 27 -120.74 -39.80 94.16
N TYR A 28 -120.02 -40.49 95.05
CA TYR A 28 -118.55 -40.50 95.05
C TYR A 28 -117.98 -41.11 93.78
N GLN A 29 -118.56 -42.20 93.26
CA GLN A 29 -118.15 -42.79 91.99
C GLN A 29 -118.37 -41.83 90.82
N LYS A 30 -119.51 -41.12 90.76
CA LYS A 30 -119.77 -40.12 89.70
C LYS A 30 -118.82 -38.92 89.78
N GLU A 31 -118.55 -38.39 90.98
CA GLU A 31 -117.58 -37.30 91.14
C GLU A 31 -116.15 -37.72 90.80
N TYR A 32 -115.75 -38.93 91.20
CA TYR A 32 -114.45 -39.50 90.87
C TYR A 32 -114.31 -39.72 89.36
N GLN A 33 -115.34 -40.30 88.71
CA GLN A 33 -115.37 -40.45 87.25
C GLN A 33 -115.29 -39.09 86.54
N LYS A 34 -116.00 -38.07 87.02
CA LYS A 34 -115.96 -36.72 86.45
C LYS A 34 -114.59 -36.06 86.62
N ARG A 35 -113.96 -36.15 87.80
CA ARG A 35 -112.59 -35.64 88.03
C ARG A 35 -111.56 -36.39 87.20
N LEU A 36 -111.71 -37.70 87.04
CA LEU A 36 -110.84 -38.51 86.18
C LEU A 36 -110.98 -38.09 84.71
N GLN A 37 -112.21 -37.88 84.24
CA GLN A 37 -112.48 -37.39 82.89
C GLN A 37 -111.95 -35.96 82.65
N ASP A 38 -112.07 -35.07 83.63
CA ASP A 38 -111.50 -33.71 83.58
C ASP A 38 -109.97 -33.74 83.59
N SER A 39 -109.35 -34.63 84.38
CA SER A 39 -107.90 -34.81 84.39
C SER A 39 -107.38 -35.41 83.08
N LEU A 40 -108.08 -36.42 82.55
CA LEU A 40 -107.74 -37.04 81.25
C LEU A 40 -107.89 -36.05 80.10
N SER A 41 -108.94 -35.23 80.09
CA SER A 41 -109.13 -34.20 79.05
C SER A 41 -108.09 -33.08 79.14
N LYS A 42 -107.69 -32.67 80.35
CA LYS A 42 -106.56 -31.74 80.54
C LYS A 42 -105.25 -32.33 80.04
N MET A 43 -104.92 -33.56 80.41
CA MET A 43 -103.71 -34.25 79.93
C MET A 43 -103.71 -34.43 78.41
N ASP A 44 -104.85 -34.76 77.80
CA ASP A 44 -104.98 -34.86 76.34
C ASP A 44 -104.79 -33.49 75.67
N SER A 45 -105.32 -32.41 76.27
CA SER A 45 -105.12 -31.05 75.77
C SER A 45 -103.68 -30.55 75.88
N GLU A 46 -102.98 -30.89 76.97
CA GLU A 46 -101.56 -30.56 77.16
C GLU A 46 -100.67 -31.38 76.23
N LYS A 47 -100.98 -32.67 76.04
CA LYS A 47 -100.26 -33.53 75.09
C LYS A 47 -100.40 -33.01 73.65
N LYS A 48 -101.61 -32.61 73.23
CA LYS A 48 -101.85 -32.00 71.92
C LYS A 48 -101.06 -30.70 71.74
N LYS A 49 -101.04 -29.82 72.76
CA LYS A 49 -100.22 -28.60 72.72
C LYS A 49 -98.73 -28.89 72.60
N LEU A 50 -98.22 -29.86 73.37
CA LEU A 50 -96.81 -30.25 73.33
C LEU A 50 -96.43 -30.84 71.96
N GLU A 51 -97.29 -31.65 71.35
CA GLU A 51 -97.09 -32.18 69.99
C GLU A 51 -97.10 -31.06 68.93
N GLU A 52 -97.96 -30.04 69.09
CA GLU A 52 -98.00 -28.88 68.21
C GLU A 52 -96.76 -27.98 68.38
N ASP A 53 -96.30 -27.76 69.61
CA ASP A 53 -95.05 -27.04 69.92
C ASP A 53 -93.82 -27.77 69.37
N GLN A 54 -93.77 -29.11 69.49
CA GLN A 54 -92.69 -29.91 68.90
C GLN A 54 -92.68 -29.79 67.37
N ARG A 55 -93.84 -29.87 66.71
CA ARG A 55 -93.95 -29.69 65.26
C ARG A 55 -93.51 -28.30 64.82
N THR A 56 -93.98 -27.25 65.49
CA THR A 56 -93.60 -25.87 65.13
C THR A 56 -92.12 -25.60 65.38
N PHE A 57 -91.52 -26.20 66.42
CA PHE A 57 -90.08 -26.13 66.68
C PHE A 57 -89.26 -26.84 65.60
N GLU A 58 -89.66 -28.06 65.21
CA GLU A 58 -89.00 -28.79 64.12
C GLU A 58 -89.11 -28.06 62.78
N GLU A 59 -90.27 -27.48 62.47
CA GLU A 59 -90.46 -26.66 61.27
C GLU A 59 -89.59 -25.41 61.27
N LYS A 60 -89.50 -24.70 62.40
CA LYS A 60 -88.60 -23.54 62.54
C LYS A 60 -87.15 -23.95 62.37
N ARG A 61 -86.72 -25.04 63.01
CA ARG A 61 -85.36 -25.57 62.89
C ARG A 61 -85.02 -25.97 61.46
N LYS A 62 -85.95 -26.60 60.72
CA LYS A 62 -85.78 -26.93 59.30
C LYS A 62 -85.62 -25.66 58.46
N LYS A 63 -86.50 -24.68 58.64
CA LYS A 63 -86.45 -23.39 57.91
C LYS A 63 -85.16 -22.62 58.19
N GLU A 64 -84.69 -22.59 59.43
CA GLU A 64 -83.42 -21.95 59.79
C GLU A 64 -82.23 -22.68 59.16
N ASN A 65 -82.22 -24.02 59.18
CA ASN A 65 -81.17 -24.80 58.56
C ASN A 65 -81.14 -24.62 57.03
N GLU A 66 -82.31 -24.56 56.37
CA GLU A 66 -82.41 -24.25 54.94
C GLU A 66 -81.91 -22.84 54.63
N MET A 67 -82.29 -21.82 55.42
CA MET A 67 -81.77 -20.46 55.26
C MET A 67 -80.26 -20.38 55.48
N PHE A 68 -79.72 -21.14 56.43
CA PHE A 68 -78.29 -21.20 56.71
C PHE A 68 -77.52 -21.86 55.56
N LEU A 69 -78.01 -22.99 55.05
CA LEU A 69 -77.44 -23.66 53.87
C LEU A 69 -77.48 -22.77 52.64
N GLN A 70 -78.56 -22.02 52.42
CA GLN A 70 -78.66 -21.04 51.34
C GLN A 70 -77.63 -19.91 51.47
N LYS A 71 -77.44 -19.36 52.68
CA LYS A 71 -76.43 -18.33 52.94
C LYS A 71 -75.02 -18.86 52.67
N ILE A 72 -74.67 -20.06 53.17
CA ILE A 72 -73.37 -20.68 52.89
C ILE A 72 -73.17 -20.91 51.39
N ALA A 73 -74.18 -21.40 50.68
CA ALA A 73 -74.09 -21.61 49.24
C ALA A 73 -73.89 -20.29 48.47
N GLN A 74 -74.54 -19.22 48.92
CA GLN A 74 -74.40 -17.88 48.34
C GLN A 74 -73.01 -17.28 48.62
N GLU A 75 -72.50 -17.41 49.84
CA GLU A 75 -71.14 -16.97 50.19
C GLU A 75 -70.07 -17.77 49.43
N ARG A 76 -70.23 -19.09 49.29
CA ARG A 76 -69.33 -19.93 48.48
C ARG A 76 -69.32 -19.47 47.01
N LYS A 77 -70.48 -19.22 46.42
CA LYS A 77 -70.56 -18.70 45.03
C LYS A 77 -69.90 -17.33 44.87
N LYS A 78 -70.08 -16.43 45.84
CA LYS A 78 -69.41 -15.13 45.83
C LYS A 78 -67.89 -15.30 45.92
N MET A 79 -67.42 -16.12 46.86
CA MET A 79 -65.99 -16.40 47.02
C MET A 79 -65.38 -17.05 45.77
N GLU A 80 -66.07 -18.00 45.13
CA GLU A 80 -65.63 -18.60 43.86
C GLU A 80 -65.55 -17.56 42.74
N SER A 81 -66.54 -16.66 42.64
CA SER A 81 -66.55 -15.56 41.67
C SER A 81 -65.39 -14.59 41.91
N ASP A 82 -65.16 -14.19 43.17
CA ASP A 82 -64.10 -13.24 43.54
C ASP A 82 -62.71 -13.84 43.25
N ILE A 83 -62.50 -15.12 43.59
CA ILE A 83 -61.27 -15.84 43.26
C ILE A 83 -61.08 -15.93 41.75
N HIS A 84 -62.13 -16.24 40.99
CA HIS A 84 -62.04 -16.35 39.54
C HIS A 84 -61.72 -15.00 38.87
N GLU A 85 -62.29 -13.91 39.38
CA GLU A 85 -62.02 -12.56 38.89
C GLU A 85 -60.60 -12.11 39.22
N GLN A 86 -60.13 -12.37 40.46
CA GLN A 86 -58.75 -12.09 40.85
C GLN A 86 -57.75 -12.89 40.01
N LEU A 87 -57.99 -14.19 39.85
CA LEU A 87 -57.15 -15.07 39.04
C LEU A 87 -57.09 -14.58 37.59
N HIS A 88 -58.24 -14.23 37.00
CA HIS A 88 -58.29 -13.71 35.64
C HIS A 88 -57.50 -12.39 35.52
N LYS A 89 -57.65 -11.46 36.47
CA LYS A 89 -56.88 -10.21 36.47
C LYS A 89 -55.38 -10.44 36.56
N THR A 90 -54.92 -11.30 37.47
CA THR A 90 -53.49 -11.62 37.62
C THR A 90 -52.93 -12.30 36.39
N ILE A 91 -53.66 -13.28 35.84
CA ILE A 91 -53.26 -13.98 34.62
C ILE A 91 -53.19 -13.01 33.44
N SER A 92 -54.21 -12.16 33.24
CA SER A 92 -54.20 -11.13 32.20
C SER A 92 -53.02 -10.17 32.35
N SER A 93 -52.75 -9.67 33.56
CA SER A 93 -51.63 -8.75 33.77
C SER A 93 -50.27 -9.41 33.52
N ASP A 94 -50.10 -10.67 33.94
CA ASP A 94 -48.86 -11.41 33.73
C ASP A 94 -48.64 -11.70 32.24
N PHE A 95 -49.69 -12.03 31.50
CA PHE A 95 -49.61 -12.21 30.06
C PHE A 95 -49.32 -10.90 29.32
N GLU A 96 -49.96 -9.79 29.69
CA GLU A 96 -49.66 -8.47 29.12
C GLU A 96 -48.21 -8.06 29.37
N ASN A 97 -47.71 -8.24 30.59
CA ASN A 97 -46.31 -8.00 30.94
C ASN A 97 -45.35 -8.90 30.15
N LYS A 98 -45.70 -10.17 29.96
CA LYS A 98 -44.89 -11.10 29.18
C LYS A 98 -44.88 -10.75 27.70
N ILE A 99 -46.01 -10.36 27.13
CA ILE A 99 -46.13 -9.94 25.72
C ILE A 99 -45.31 -8.68 25.50
N THR A 100 -45.48 -7.65 26.34
CA THR A 100 -44.71 -6.40 26.22
C THR A 100 -43.20 -6.64 26.36
N LEU A 101 -42.77 -7.51 27.28
CA LEU A 101 -41.37 -7.90 27.40
C LEU A 101 -40.86 -8.58 26.13
N LEU A 102 -41.61 -9.56 25.59
CA LEU A 102 -41.25 -10.27 24.36
C LEU A 102 -41.21 -9.34 23.14
N GLU A 103 -42.17 -8.42 23.01
CA GLU A 103 -42.18 -7.41 21.96
C GLU A 103 -40.98 -6.48 22.05
N SER A 104 -40.65 -6.00 23.26
CA SER A 104 -39.46 -5.15 23.46
C SER A 104 -38.16 -5.88 23.15
N ALA A 105 -38.06 -7.16 23.54
CA ALA A 105 -36.91 -8.01 23.23
C ALA A 105 -36.79 -8.25 21.72
N ASN A 106 -37.92 -8.49 21.03
CA ASN A 106 -37.93 -8.69 19.59
C ASN A 106 -37.53 -7.40 18.84
N ARG A 107 -38.06 -6.24 19.24
CA ARG A 107 -37.65 -4.93 18.68
C ARG A 107 -36.15 -4.68 18.88
N ASN A 108 -35.64 -4.91 20.08
CA ASN A 108 -34.20 -4.74 20.35
C ASN A 108 -33.33 -5.69 19.52
N ASN A 109 -33.78 -6.93 19.30
CA ASN A 109 -33.08 -7.89 18.44
C ASN A 109 -33.12 -7.46 16.97
N GLU A 110 -34.26 -6.97 16.47
CA GLU A 110 -34.38 -6.44 15.11
C GLU A 110 -33.49 -5.22 14.88
N GLU A 111 -33.40 -4.31 15.85
CA GLU A 111 -32.48 -3.16 15.79
C GLU A 111 -31.02 -3.61 15.79
N LYS A 112 -30.63 -4.52 16.69
CA LYS A 112 -29.28 -5.11 16.70
C LYS A 112 -28.95 -5.79 15.37
N LEU A 113 -29.90 -6.51 14.79
CA LEU A 113 -29.73 -7.17 13.50
C LEU A 113 -29.57 -6.16 12.36
N LYS A 114 -30.36 -5.08 12.35
CA LYS A 114 -30.21 -3.98 11.38
C LYS A 114 -28.83 -3.31 11.51
N MET A 115 -28.41 -2.99 12.72
CA MET A 115 -27.09 -2.39 12.98
C MET A 115 -25.94 -3.32 12.56
N SER A 116 -26.07 -4.63 12.81
CA SER A 116 -25.07 -5.62 12.36
C SER A 116 -25.00 -5.70 10.84
N ARG A 117 -26.15 -5.75 10.15
CA ARG A 117 -26.21 -5.75 8.68
C ARG A 117 -25.65 -4.47 8.07
N GLN A 118 -25.91 -3.31 8.68
CA GLN A 118 -25.35 -2.03 8.24
C GLN A 118 -23.82 -2.02 8.40
N LYS A 119 -23.29 -2.48 9.53
CA LYS A 119 -21.84 -2.60 9.75
C LYS A 119 -21.19 -3.55 8.75
N GLU A 120 -21.83 -4.67 8.44
CA GLU A 120 -21.35 -5.63 7.45
C GLU A 120 -21.32 -5.02 6.04
N LEU A 121 -22.37 -4.30 5.63
CA LEU A 121 -22.41 -3.56 4.37
C LEU A 121 -21.35 -2.46 4.30
N GLU A 122 -21.15 -1.69 5.37
CA GLU A 122 -20.09 -0.68 5.44
C GLU A 122 -18.71 -1.30 5.35
N PHE A 123 -18.50 -2.44 6.01
CA PHE A 123 -17.25 -3.18 5.94
C PHE A 123 -16.96 -3.66 4.52
N LEU A 124 -17.93 -4.31 3.87
CA LEU A 124 -17.80 -4.76 2.48
C LEU A 124 -17.53 -3.61 1.50
N ARG A 125 -18.19 -2.46 1.69
CA ARG A 125 -17.91 -1.25 0.89
C ARG A 125 -16.49 -0.75 1.10
N LYS A 126 -16.02 -0.66 2.34
CA LYS A 126 -14.65 -0.25 2.66
C LYS A 126 -13.63 -1.21 2.06
N GLU A 127 -13.89 -2.51 2.11
CA GLU A 127 -13.02 -3.53 1.49
C GLU A 127 -12.94 -3.33 -0.02
N GLN A 128 -14.07 -3.14 -0.71
CA GLN A 128 -14.09 -2.84 -2.14
C GLN A 128 -13.36 -1.53 -2.48
N ASP A 129 -13.56 -0.47 -1.70
CA ASP A 129 -12.88 0.81 -1.88
C ASP A 129 -11.36 0.70 -1.69
N LEU A 130 -10.91 -0.12 -0.72
CA LEU A 130 -9.49 -0.39 -0.50
C LEU A 130 -8.90 -1.16 -1.67
N MET A 131 -9.55 -2.23 -2.14
CA MET A 131 -9.10 -2.98 -3.31
C MET A 131 -9.00 -2.10 -4.55
N ALA A 132 -9.99 -1.23 -4.78
CA ALA A 132 -9.96 -0.28 -5.90
C ALA A 132 -8.80 0.72 -5.78
N LYS A 133 -8.51 1.22 -4.57
CA LYS A 133 -7.36 2.10 -4.31
C LYS A 133 -6.03 1.38 -4.53
N GLU A 134 -5.89 0.15 -4.07
CA GLU A 134 -4.68 -0.65 -4.29
C GLU A 134 -4.42 -0.87 -5.77
N GLN A 135 -5.44 -1.26 -6.54
CA GLN A 135 -5.34 -1.39 -8.01
C GLN A 135 -4.97 -0.06 -8.67
N GLN A 136 -5.57 1.04 -8.24
CA GLN A 136 -5.25 2.37 -8.79
C GLN A 136 -3.81 2.79 -8.48
N ILE A 137 -3.31 2.49 -7.27
CA ILE A 137 -1.93 2.75 -6.87
C ILE A 137 -0.97 1.91 -7.73
N GLU A 138 -1.27 0.62 -7.92
CA GLU A 138 -0.45 -0.27 -8.74
C GLU A 138 -0.35 0.23 -10.20
N ILE A 139 -1.49 0.63 -10.79
CA ILE A 139 -1.52 1.23 -12.13
C ILE A 139 -0.70 2.53 -12.18
N ASN A 140 -0.82 3.39 -11.17
CA ASN A 140 -0.06 4.64 -11.12
C ASN A 140 1.45 4.38 -11.01
N ILE A 141 1.87 3.42 -10.19
CA ILE A 141 3.27 3.00 -10.08
C ILE A 141 3.77 2.47 -11.42
N GLN A 142 3.01 1.61 -12.09
CA GLN A 142 3.39 1.09 -13.41
C GLN A 142 3.53 2.21 -14.45
N LYS A 143 2.63 3.19 -14.47
CA LYS A 143 2.74 4.37 -15.34
C LYS A 143 3.99 5.20 -15.02
N GLN A 144 4.25 5.47 -13.75
CA GLN A 144 5.45 6.18 -13.31
C GLN A 144 6.73 5.45 -13.73
N LEU A 145 6.79 4.13 -13.59
CA LEU A 145 7.92 3.32 -14.02
C LEU A 145 8.13 3.35 -15.54
N ILE A 146 7.05 3.35 -16.32
CA ILE A 146 7.13 3.47 -17.78
C ILE A 146 7.66 4.86 -18.17
N ASP A 147 7.12 5.92 -17.56
CA ASP A 147 7.56 7.30 -17.82
C ASP A 147 9.03 7.51 -17.41
N GLU A 148 9.45 6.96 -16.28
CA GLU A 148 10.82 7.04 -15.79
C GLU A 148 11.79 6.25 -16.68
N ARG A 149 11.41 5.02 -17.11
CA ARG A 149 12.16 4.26 -18.11
C ARG A 149 12.31 5.02 -19.43
N ARG A 150 11.24 5.69 -19.87
CA ARG A 150 11.28 6.51 -21.09
C ARG A 150 12.24 7.69 -20.93
N ARG A 151 12.15 8.44 -19.82
CA ARG A 151 13.07 9.55 -19.52
C ARG A 151 14.52 9.09 -19.45
N LEU A 152 14.78 7.96 -18.78
CA LEU A 152 16.12 7.37 -18.70
C LEU A 152 16.64 6.98 -20.10
N SER A 153 15.78 6.36 -20.93
CA SER A 153 16.14 6.00 -22.30
C SER A 153 16.44 7.22 -23.18
N GLU A 154 15.68 8.31 -23.02
CA GLU A 154 15.93 9.58 -23.72
C GLU A 154 17.26 10.19 -23.25
N GLN A 155 17.52 10.23 -21.94
CA GLN A 155 18.79 10.70 -21.38
C GLN A 155 19.99 9.89 -21.86
N ILE A 156 19.92 8.56 -21.83
CA ILE A 156 21.01 7.69 -22.32
C ILE A 156 21.29 7.96 -23.80
N ARG A 157 20.24 8.13 -24.61
CA ARG A 157 20.39 8.43 -26.04
C ARG A 157 21.05 9.80 -26.26
N ASP A 158 20.66 10.81 -25.49
CA ASP A 158 21.24 12.14 -25.57
C ASP A 158 22.71 12.15 -25.12
N GLU A 159 23.04 11.46 -24.03
CA GLU A 159 24.43 11.28 -23.56
C GLU A 159 25.28 10.52 -24.58
N GLU A 160 24.75 9.47 -25.21
CA GLU A 160 25.45 8.72 -26.26
C GLU A 160 25.70 9.59 -27.50
N MET A 161 24.70 10.36 -27.95
CA MET A 161 24.88 11.32 -29.04
C MET A 161 25.93 12.38 -28.71
N GLN A 162 25.91 12.94 -27.50
CA GLN A 162 26.93 13.90 -27.06
C GLN A 162 28.33 13.27 -27.04
N LYS A 163 28.46 12.03 -26.53
CA LYS A 163 29.74 11.32 -26.47
C LYS A 163 30.28 10.99 -27.86
N VAL A 164 29.41 10.61 -28.80
CA VAL A 164 29.79 10.39 -30.21
C VAL A 164 30.23 11.71 -30.85
N ALA A 165 29.47 12.79 -30.67
CA ALA A 165 29.82 14.11 -31.20
C ALA A 165 31.18 14.60 -30.65
N LEU A 166 31.44 14.44 -29.34
CA LEU A 166 32.73 14.77 -28.73
C LEU A 166 33.87 13.94 -29.28
N ARG A 167 33.67 12.64 -29.51
CA ARG A 167 34.68 11.77 -30.13
C ARG A 167 34.96 12.18 -31.58
N GLU A 168 33.93 12.56 -32.31
CA GLU A 168 34.07 13.02 -33.69
C GLU A 168 34.84 14.35 -33.75
N THR A 169 34.54 15.30 -32.86
CA THR A 169 35.31 16.55 -32.77
C THR A 169 36.75 16.32 -32.36
N GLU A 170 37.01 15.45 -31.37
CA GLU A 170 38.38 15.05 -30.98
C GLU A 170 39.13 14.40 -32.14
N PHE A 171 38.47 13.50 -32.88
CA PHE A 171 39.06 12.85 -34.04
C PHE A 171 39.36 13.84 -35.16
N GLN A 172 38.43 14.74 -35.49
CA GLN A 172 38.64 15.80 -36.49
C GLN A 172 39.79 16.72 -36.09
N LEU A 173 39.91 17.07 -34.82
CA LEU A 173 40.98 17.93 -34.31
C LEU A 173 42.34 17.23 -34.42
N LYS A 174 42.41 15.95 -34.03
CA LYS A 174 43.61 15.12 -34.18
C LYS A 174 44.00 14.93 -35.65
N MET A 175 43.04 14.75 -36.54
CA MET A 175 43.30 14.66 -37.98
C MET A 175 43.89 15.97 -38.52
N ARG A 176 43.33 17.12 -38.15
CA ARG A 176 43.89 18.44 -38.53
C ARG A 176 45.28 18.67 -37.95
N GLU A 177 45.54 18.24 -36.71
CA GLU A 177 46.89 18.31 -36.12
C GLU A 177 47.88 17.47 -36.91
N LEU A 178 47.52 16.23 -37.27
CA LEU A 178 48.36 15.35 -38.08
C LEU A 178 48.57 15.88 -39.50
N GLU A 179 47.54 16.43 -40.13
CA GLU A 179 47.65 17.10 -41.44
C GLU A 179 48.62 18.27 -41.39
N LYS A 180 48.53 19.11 -40.36
CA LYS A 180 49.46 20.23 -40.15
C LYS A 180 50.89 19.74 -39.91
N GLN A 181 51.07 18.72 -39.07
CA GLN A 181 52.39 18.11 -38.85
C GLN A 181 52.99 17.56 -40.14
N LEU A 182 52.19 16.91 -40.99
CA LEU A 182 52.63 16.40 -42.29
C LEU A 182 53.01 17.53 -43.24
N ASP A 183 52.25 18.63 -43.27
CA ASP A 183 52.58 19.79 -44.10
C ASP A 183 53.88 20.47 -43.64
N ASP A 184 54.05 20.65 -42.33
CA ASP A 184 55.27 21.21 -41.74
C ASP A 184 56.48 20.29 -42.02
N GLN A 185 56.32 18.97 -41.89
CA GLN A 185 57.38 18.00 -42.24
C GLN A 185 57.72 18.01 -43.73
N LYS A 186 56.74 18.15 -44.62
CA LYS A 186 56.99 18.27 -46.07
C LYS A 186 57.81 19.51 -46.39
N LYS A 187 57.46 20.66 -45.80
CA LYS A 187 58.22 21.92 -45.97
C LYS A 187 59.65 21.78 -45.47
N LEU A 188 59.84 21.20 -44.27
CA LEU A 188 61.17 20.90 -43.73
C LEU A 188 61.98 19.97 -44.64
N ALA A 189 61.36 18.94 -45.19
CA ALA A 189 62.01 18.00 -46.12
C ALA A 189 62.42 18.69 -47.43
N GLU A 190 61.58 19.57 -47.99
CA GLU A 190 61.91 20.37 -49.18
C GLU A 190 63.07 21.34 -48.91
N GLU A 191 63.07 22.02 -47.76
CA GLU A 191 64.17 22.90 -47.36
C GLU A 191 65.48 22.14 -47.17
N MET A 192 65.44 20.97 -46.52
CA MET A 192 66.60 20.10 -46.34
C MET A 192 67.13 19.60 -47.69
N ARG A 193 66.24 19.21 -48.60
CA ARG A 193 66.62 18.82 -49.96
C ARG A 193 67.32 19.96 -50.69
N ARG A 194 66.78 21.18 -50.63
CA ARG A 194 67.38 22.37 -51.25
C ARG A 194 68.77 22.70 -50.67
N LYS A 195 68.94 22.58 -49.35
CA LYS A 195 70.24 22.76 -48.69
C LYS A 195 71.26 21.68 -49.09
N ALA A 196 70.83 20.42 -49.18
CA ALA A 196 71.68 19.32 -49.62
C ALA A 196 72.11 19.48 -51.09
N GLU A 197 71.19 19.87 -51.97
CA GLU A 197 71.50 20.18 -53.39
C GLU A 197 72.50 21.34 -53.51
N GLN A 198 72.37 22.40 -52.70
CA GLN A 198 73.31 23.52 -52.70
C GLN A 198 74.70 23.16 -52.16
N GLY A 199 74.76 22.34 -51.10
CA GLY A 199 76.04 21.84 -50.56
C GLY A 199 76.79 20.94 -51.53
N SER A 200 76.06 20.11 -52.31
CA SER A 200 76.66 19.23 -53.31
C SER A 200 77.33 20.00 -54.47
N MET A 201 76.81 21.18 -54.84
CA MET A 201 77.42 21.99 -55.90
C MET A 201 78.75 22.63 -55.48
N GLN A 202 78.88 23.06 -54.22
CA GLN A 202 80.14 23.62 -53.71
C GLN A 202 81.22 22.55 -53.56
N LEU A 203 80.87 21.40 -52.97
CA LEU A 203 81.81 20.28 -52.78
C LEU A 203 82.37 19.76 -54.12
N GLN A 204 81.54 19.81 -55.18
CA GLN A 204 81.95 19.38 -56.51
C GLN A 204 82.96 20.34 -57.17
N GLY A 205 82.91 21.64 -56.88
CA GLY A 205 83.89 22.61 -57.36
C GLY A 205 85.27 22.40 -56.71
N GLU A 206 85.29 22.32 -55.38
CA GLU A 206 86.52 22.11 -54.61
C GLU A 206 87.22 20.78 -54.97
N ALA A 207 86.45 19.72 -55.22
CA ALA A 207 87.01 18.44 -55.65
C ALA A 207 87.72 18.51 -57.02
N GLN A 208 87.28 19.39 -57.91
CA GLN A 208 87.87 19.54 -59.24
C GLN A 208 89.15 20.38 -59.21
N GLU A 209 89.20 21.40 -58.37
CA GLU A 209 90.41 22.19 -58.13
C GLU A 209 91.54 21.30 -57.58
N LEU A 210 91.23 20.47 -56.58
CA LEU A 210 92.18 19.51 -56.02
C LEU A 210 92.73 18.53 -57.07
N LEU A 211 91.87 18.01 -57.95
CA LEU A 211 92.28 17.10 -59.02
C LEU A 211 93.21 17.78 -60.03
N LEU A 212 92.93 19.05 -60.39
CA LEU A 212 93.78 19.79 -61.33
C LEU A 212 95.18 20.02 -60.75
N GLU A 213 95.27 20.38 -59.48
CA GLU A 213 96.56 20.53 -58.80
C GLU A 213 97.37 19.22 -58.79
N GLU A 214 96.72 18.10 -58.50
CA GLU A 214 97.36 16.78 -58.46
C GLU A 214 97.93 16.41 -59.84
N ILE A 215 97.13 16.56 -60.91
CA ILE A 215 97.57 16.28 -62.29
C ILE A 215 98.76 17.15 -62.68
N LEU A 216 98.75 18.44 -62.34
CA LEU A 216 99.84 19.35 -62.68
C LEU A 216 101.13 18.97 -61.91
N ARG A 217 101.03 18.59 -60.62
CA ARG A 217 102.20 18.18 -59.83
C ARG A 217 102.82 16.89 -60.34
N GLU A 218 101.99 15.94 -60.78
CA GLU A 218 102.48 14.67 -61.35
C GLU A 218 103.20 14.87 -62.68
N ASN A 219 102.67 15.72 -63.58
CA ASN A 219 103.22 15.91 -64.92
C ASN A 219 104.41 16.88 -64.96
N PHE A 220 104.51 17.81 -64.00
CA PHE A 220 105.57 18.81 -63.95
C PHE A 220 106.27 18.84 -62.57
N PRO A 221 107.11 17.83 -62.25
CA PRO A 221 107.70 17.70 -60.91
C PRO A 221 108.68 18.82 -60.52
N PHE A 222 109.25 19.53 -61.50
CA PHE A 222 110.21 20.61 -61.27
C PHE A 222 109.55 21.98 -61.12
N ASP A 223 108.28 22.10 -61.53
CA ASP A 223 107.53 23.34 -61.49
C ASP A 223 106.91 23.57 -60.11
N LEU A 224 106.69 24.83 -59.75
CA LEU A 224 106.01 25.16 -58.51
C LEU A 224 104.53 25.48 -58.78
N ILE A 225 103.63 24.66 -58.25
CA ILE A 225 102.19 24.87 -58.34
C ILE A 225 101.68 25.46 -57.04
N THR A 226 101.12 26.67 -57.13
CA THR A 226 100.55 27.42 -56.01
C THR A 226 99.09 27.73 -56.26
N GLU A 227 98.24 27.51 -55.27
CA GLU A 227 96.86 27.96 -55.26
C GLU A 227 96.81 29.48 -55.23
N VAL A 228 95.99 30.10 -56.07
CA VAL A 228 95.76 31.55 -56.00
C VAL A 228 94.71 31.78 -54.92
N GLY A 229 95.13 32.37 -53.79
CA GLY A 229 94.40 32.33 -52.52
C GLY A 229 92.87 32.47 -52.56
N LYS A 230 92.20 31.58 -51.82
CA LYS A 230 90.73 31.50 -51.62
C LYS A 230 90.12 32.85 -51.25
N GLY A 231 89.19 33.34 -52.07
CA GLY A 231 88.38 34.54 -51.78
C GLY A 231 88.75 35.81 -52.56
N VAL A 232 89.72 35.74 -53.48
CA VAL A 232 89.95 36.78 -54.49
C VAL A 232 89.53 36.23 -55.84
N GLU A 233 88.66 36.91 -56.60
CA GLU A 233 88.34 36.51 -57.97
C GLU A 233 89.66 36.42 -58.78
N GLY A 234 90.02 35.22 -59.20
CA GLY A 234 91.24 34.94 -59.94
C GLY A 234 91.39 33.45 -60.24
N ALA A 235 92.27 33.13 -61.19
CA ALA A 235 92.55 31.78 -61.69
C ALA A 235 92.73 30.72 -60.58
N ASP A 236 92.13 29.54 -60.74
CA ASP A 236 92.16 28.46 -59.73
C ASP A 236 93.58 28.07 -59.27
N CYS A 237 94.54 27.88 -60.18
CA CYS A 237 95.92 27.57 -59.81
C CYS A 237 96.96 28.26 -60.70
N MET A 238 98.17 28.42 -60.17
CA MET A 238 99.29 29.04 -60.87
C MET A 238 100.49 28.10 -60.86
N GLN A 239 101.02 27.82 -62.04
CA GLN A 239 102.24 27.06 -62.27
C GLN A 239 103.38 28.02 -62.59
N ILE A 240 104.44 27.97 -61.81
CA ILE A 240 105.69 28.67 -62.09
C ILE A 240 106.64 27.67 -62.73
N VAL A 241 106.93 27.88 -64.02
CA VAL A 241 107.76 26.99 -64.82
C VAL A 241 109.22 27.17 -64.39
N ARG A 242 109.86 26.08 -63.95
CA ARG A 242 111.20 26.10 -63.38
C ARG A 242 112.11 25.05 -64.02
N SER A 243 113.38 25.40 -64.21
CA SER A 243 114.39 24.41 -64.59
C SER A 243 114.75 23.51 -63.40
N SER A 244 115.37 22.37 -63.67
CA SER A 244 115.95 21.46 -62.66
C SER A 244 116.90 22.14 -61.66
N SER A 245 117.45 23.31 -62.01
CA SER A 245 118.28 24.15 -61.13
C SER A 245 117.49 25.16 -60.28
N GLY A 246 116.15 25.18 -60.38
CA GLY A 246 115.25 26.09 -59.66
C GLY A 246 115.07 27.47 -60.29
N GLN A 247 115.67 27.73 -61.45
CA GLN A 247 115.51 29.00 -62.17
C GLN A 247 114.12 29.11 -62.81
N GLU A 248 113.43 30.24 -62.61
CA GLU A 248 112.09 30.51 -63.14
C GLU A 248 112.14 31.04 -64.58
N TYR A 249 111.31 30.49 -65.47
CA TYR A 249 111.26 30.86 -66.89
C TYR A 249 109.92 31.47 -67.33
N GLY A 250 108.87 31.31 -66.54
CA GLY A 250 107.58 31.91 -66.83
C GLY A 250 106.50 31.44 -65.85
N LYS A 251 105.34 32.08 -65.94
CA LYS A 251 104.17 31.78 -65.10
C LYS A 251 102.97 31.45 -65.98
N ILE A 252 102.33 30.34 -65.67
CA ILE A 252 101.10 29.88 -66.30
C ILE A 252 100.00 29.91 -65.26
N ILE A 253 98.84 30.47 -65.59
CA ILE A 253 97.65 30.37 -64.76
C ILE A 253 96.65 29.40 -65.40
N PHE A 254 96.00 28.60 -64.57
CA PHE A 254 94.97 27.66 -64.99
C PHE A 254 93.66 28.02 -64.31
N GLU A 255 92.60 27.97 -65.11
CA GLU A 255 91.22 28.13 -64.67
C GLU A 255 90.45 26.89 -65.10
N SER A 256 89.77 26.23 -64.17
CA SER A 256 88.92 25.07 -64.41
C SER A 256 87.45 25.47 -64.32
N LYS A 257 86.67 25.15 -65.37
CA LYS A 257 85.24 25.41 -65.39
C LYS A 257 84.49 24.22 -65.96
N ARG A 258 83.89 23.42 -65.09
CA ARG A 258 82.95 22.37 -65.51
C ARG A 258 81.58 22.99 -65.79
N ALA A 259 81.27 23.16 -67.05
CA ALA A 259 79.97 23.66 -67.50
C ALA A 259 79.56 23.01 -68.81
N LYS A 260 78.25 22.79 -68.99
CA LYS A 260 77.71 22.17 -70.22
C LYS A 260 77.74 23.09 -71.44
N GLY A 261 78.03 24.38 -71.27
CA GLY A 261 78.06 25.36 -72.36
C GLY A 261 79.11 26.42 -72.12
N TRP A 262 79.78 26.84 -73.19
CA TRP A 262 80.85 27.83 -73.17
C TRP A 262 80.31 29.24 -72.90
N ASN A 263 80.97 30.01 -72.02
CA ASN A 263 80.67 31.42 -71.79
C ASN A 263 81.90 32.30 -72.10
N ASN A 264 81.74 33.24 -73.03
CA ASN A 264 82.81 34.16 -73.42
C ASN A 264 83.32 35.04 -72.28
N ASN A 265 82.50 35.27 -71.24
CA ASN A 265 82.91 36.06 -70.08
C ASN A 265 84.05 35.40 -69.29
N TRP A 266 84.22 34.08 -69.36
CA TRP A 266 85.33 33.39 -68.69
C TRP A 266 86.68 33.79 -69.30
N VAL A 267 86.73 33.96 -70.63
CA VAL A 267 87.95 34.36 -71.33
C VAL A 267 88.33 35.80 -70.97
N GLU A 268 87.35 36.69 -70.84
CA GLU A 268 87.59 38.07 -70.43
C GLU A 268 88.12 38.16 -69.00
N LYS A 269 87.53 37.39 -68.07
CA LYS A 269 88.03 37.28 -66.69
C LYS A 269 89.46 36.71 -66.66
N LEU A 270 89.70 35.58 -67.34
CA LEU A 270 91.00 34.94 -67.38
C LEU A 270 92.11 35.85 -67.97
N ARG A 271 91.78 36.68 -68.96
CA ARG A 271 92.72 37.69 -69.49
C ARG A 271 93.02 38.82 -68.50
N ASN A 272 92.04 39.20 -67.69
CA ASN A 272 92.25 40.17 -66.62
C ASN A 272 93.12 39.59 -65.51
N ASP A 273 92.93 38.31 -65.17
CA ASP A 273 93.73 37.58 -64.19
C ASP A 273 95.17 37.39 -64.67
N MET A 274 95.35 37.06 -65.95
CA MET A 274 96.67 36.99 -66.59
C MET A 274 97.44 38.31 -66.43
N ARG A 275 96.75 39.45 -66.63
CA ARG A 275 97.34 40.78 -66.47
C ARG A 275 97.60 41.13 -65.00
N SER A 276 96.67 40.83 -64.09
CA SER A 276 96.80 41.17 -62.68
C SER A 276 97.91 40.37 -62.00
N LYS A 277 98.11 39.11 -62.42
CA LYS A 277 99.12 38.20 -61.87
C LYS A 277 100.44 38.18 -62.65
N GLN A 278 100.54 38.97 -63.72
CA GLN A 278 101.70 38.99 -64.62
C GLN A 278 102.09 37.57 -65.08
N ALA A 279 101.08 36.79 -65.49
CA ALA A 279 101.29 35.48 -66.06
C ALA A 279 101.59 35.60 -67.57
N ASP A 280 102.49 34.77 -68.07
CA ASP A 280 102.91 34.74 -69.47
C ASP A 280 101.90 33.97 -70.34
N LEU A 281 101.23 32.99 -69.73
CA LEU A 281 100.22 32.17 -70.38
C LEU A 281 99.03 31.93 -69.44
N ALA A 282 97.83 31.83 -70.03
CA ALA A 282 96.63 31.45 -69.31
C ALA A 282 95.91 30.30 -70.04
N ILE A 283 95.54 29.27 -69.28
CA ILE A 283 94.91 28.05 -69.78
C ILE A 283 93.54 27.91 -69.12
N LEU A 284 92.50 27.80 -69.94
CA LEU A 284 91.15 27.48 -69.49
C LEU A 284 90.87 26.00 -69.75
N VAL A 285 90.60 25.25 -68.69
CA VAL A 285 90.24 23.83 -68.72
C VAL A 285 88.73 23.74 -68.55
N THR A 286 88.01 23.32 -69.59
CA THR A 286 86.54 23.19 -69.58
C THR A 286 86.09 21.76 -69.74
#